data_AF-A0A958L6Z8-F1
#
_entry.id   AF-A0A958L6Z8-F1
#
_cell.length_a   1.000
_cell.length_b   1.000
_cell.length_c   1.000
_cell.angle_alpha   90.00
_cell.angle_beta   90.00
_cell.angle_gamma   90.00
#
_symmetry.space_group_name_H-M   'P 1'
#
loop_
_entity.id
_entity.type
_entity.pdbx_description
1 polymer ?
#
loop_
_entity_poly.entity_id
_entity_poly.type
_entity_poly.pdbx_seq_one_letter_code
_entity_poly.pdbx_strand_id
1 'polypeptide(L)'
;MNSAIELIFNFLESGGYVLWVILFATVILWSLIFERFLFLKYSFPENVKSLSRQWNQRKEFSSWTSHRIREATISVADLEL
;
A
#
# COMPACT_ATOMS: atom_id res chain seq x y z
N MET A 1 29.68 -17.96 -10.53
CA MET A 1 28.51 -17.20 -10.04
C MET A 1 28.76 -15.68 -9.98
N ASN A 2 30.01 -15.20 -10.08
CA ASN A 2 30.34 -13.77 -10.06
C ASN A 2 30.26 -13.10 -11.45
N SER A 3 30.35 -13.89 -12.52
CA SER A 3 30.43 -13.41 -13.91
C SER A 3 29.17 -12.69 -14.40
N ALA A 4 27.98 -13.07 -13.92
CA ALA A 4 26.74 -12.38 -14.29
C ALA A 4 26.68 -10.96 -13.70
N ILE A 5 27.15 -10.80 -12.46
CA ILE A 5 27.18 -9.52 -11.77
C ILE A 5 28.22 -8.59 -12.42
N GLU A 6 29.40 -9.11 -12.76
CA GLU A 6 30.43 -8.35 -13.48
C GLU A 6 29.95 -7.87 -14.86
N LEU A 7 29.21 -8.71 -15.60
CA LEU A 7 28.71 -8.34 -16.92
C LEU A 7 27.68 -7.19 -16.84
N ILE A 8 26.84 -7.18 -15.80
CA ILE A 8 25.88 -6.10 -15.55
C ILE A 8 26.62 -4.80 -15.19
N PHE A 9 27.62 -4.86 -14.30
CA PHE A 9 28.38 -3.66 -13.93
C PHE A 9 29.16 -3.08 -15.11
N ASN A 10 29.82 -3.92 -15.91
CA ASN A 10 30.51 -3.48 -17.12
C ASN A 10 29.53 -2.84 -18.14
N PHE A 11 28.30 -3.35 -18.25
CA PHE A 11 27.26 -2.74 -19.08
C PHE A 11 26.81 -1.37 -18.55
N LEU A 12 26.63 -1.24 -17.24
CA LEU A 12 26.28 0.04 -16.60
C LEU A 12 27.39 1.07 -16.75
N GLU A 13 28.66 0.64 -16.66
CA GLU A 13 29.82 1.51 -16.84
C GLU A 13 30.00 1.94 -18.31
N SER A 14 29.64 1.08 -19.27
CA SER A 14 29.67 1.40 -20.71
C SER A 14 28.75 2.57 -21.10
N GLY A 15 27.57 2.69 -20.48
CA GLY A 15 26.68 3.84 -20.70
C GLY A 15 26.96 5.05 -19.81
N GLY A 16 28.04 5.01 -19.01
CA GLY A 16 28.49 6.11 -18.17
C GLY A 16 27.51 6.50 -17.06
N TYR A 17 27.64 7.73 -16.56
CA TYR A 17 26.91 8.23 -15.39
C TYR A 17 25.38 8.18 -15.55
N VAL A 18 24.86 8.32 -16.76
CA VAL A 18 23.41 8.41 -17.02
C VAL A 18 22.69 7.10 -16.70
N LEU A 19 23.26 5.93 -17.04
CA LEU A 19 22.65 4.64 -16.73
C LEU A 19 22.52 4.43 -15.21
N TRP A 20 23.52 4.84 -14.44
CA TRP A 20 23.48 4.78 -12.98
C TRP A 20 22.39 5.65 -12.38
N VAL A 21 22.20 6.87 -12.91
CA VAL A 21 21.13 7.76 -12.47
C VAL A 21 19.75 7.16 -12.76
N ILE A 22 19.54 6.59 -13.95
CA ILE A 22 18.26 5.96 -14.31
C ILE A 22 18.00 4.71 -13.48
N LEU A 23 19.03 3.90 -13.20
CA LEU A 23 18.89 2.73 -12.33
C LEU A 23 18.44 3.16 -10.93
N PHE A 24 19.07 4.19 -10.36
CA PHE A 24 18.69 4.72 -9.06
C PHE A 24 17.29 5.33 -9.08
N ALA A 25 16.95 6.10 -10.11
CA ALA A 25 15.61 6.64 -10.30
C ALA A 25 14.55 5.53 -10.39
N THR A 26 14.86 4.42 -11.08
CA THR A 26 13.97 3.26 -11.17
C THR A 26 13.72 2.64 -9.81
N VAL A 27 14.76 2.46 -8.99
CA VAL A 27 14.64 1.95 -7.62
C VAL A 27 13.79 2.89 -6.76
N ILE A 28 13.99 4.21 -6.88
CA ILE A 28 13.17 5.21 -6.18
C ILE A 28 11.70 5.12 -6.60
N LEU A 29 11.41 5.13 -7.90
CA LEU A 29 10.04 5.07 -8.40
C LEU A 29 9.33 3.80 -7.92
N TRP A 30 10.03 2.66 -7.96
CA TRP A 30 9.47 1.41 -7.46
C TRP A 30 9.24 1.44 -5.94
N SER A 31 10.14 2.07 -5.18
CA SER A 31 9.96 2.29 -3.74
C SER A 31 8.74 3.19 -3.45
N LEU A 32 8.51 4.25 -4.21
CA LEU A 32 7.35 5.13 -4.06
C LEU A 32 6.04 4.39 -4.34
N ILE A 33 6.05 3.52 -5.36
CA ILE A 33 4.91 2.63 -5.64
C ILE A 33 4.67 1.70 -4.45
N PHE A 34 5.73 1.07 -3.93
CA PHE A 34 5.62 0.17 -2.77
C PHE A 34 5.15 0.88 -1.50
N GLU A 35 5.66 2.09 -1.23
CA GLU A 35 5.22 2.93 -0.12
C GLU A 35 3.71 3.19 -0.18
N ARG A 36 3.17 3.51 -1.37
CA ARG A 36 1.72 3.69 -1.56
C ARG A 36 0.96 2.41 -1.21
N PHE A 37 1.43 1.24 -1.64
CA PHE A 37 0.80 -0.03 -1.28
C PHE A 37 0.90 -0.34 0.21
N LEU A 38 2.03 -0.03 0.85
CA LEU A 38 2.19 -0.14 2.30
C LEU A 38 1.24 0.81 3.03
N PHE A 39 1.08 2.05 2.57
CA PHE A 39 0.14 3.01 3.14
C PHE A 39 -1.29 2.49 3.06
N LEU A 40 -1.74 1.98 1.90
CA LEU A 40 -3.05 1.35 1.78
C LEU A 40 -3.18 0.12 2.70
N LYS A 41 -2.13 -0.68 2.84
CA LYS A 41 -2.17 -1.90 3.66
C LYS A 41 -2.06 -1.64 5.16
N TYR A 42 -1.39 -0.57 5.61
CA TYR A 42 -1.20 -0.25 7.03
C TYR A 42 -2.21 0.77 7.55
N SER A 43 -2.56 1.80 6.78
CA SER A 43 -3.50 2.84 7.20
C SER A 43 -4.96 2.35 7.23
N PHE A 44 -5.33 1.38 6.39
CA PHE A 44 -6.71 0.88 6.29
C PHE A 44 -7.11 -0.12 7.40
N PRO A 45 -6.31 -1.12 7.80
CA PRO A 45 -6.72 -2.07 8.82
C PRO A 45 -6.75 -1.49 10.23
N GLU A 46 -6.06 -0.37 10.48
CA GLU A 46 -6.06 0.27 11.80
C GLU A 46 -7.42 0.93 12.09
N ASN A 47 -8.02 1.57 11.09
CA ASN A 47 -9.39 2.09 11.16
C ASN A 47 -10.42 0.95 11.27
N VAL A 48 -10.26 -0.13 10.51
CA VAL A 48 -11.19 -1.28 10.55
C VAL A 48 -11.13 -2.03 11.89
N LYS A 49 -9.94 -2.19 12.50
CA LYS A 49 -9.81 -2.82 13.82
C LYS A 49 -10.41 -1.97 14.94
N SER A 50 -10.24 -0.65 14.87
CA SER A 50 -10.87 0.30 15.80
C SER A 50 -12.41 0.25 15.69
N LEU A 51 -12.94 0.32 14.45
CA LEU A 51 -14.37 0.26 14.20
C LEU A 51 -14.99 -1.09 14.62
N SER A 52 -14.32 -2.20 14.35
CA SER A 52 -14.77 -3.55 14.74
C SER A 52 -14.86 -3.72 16.26
N ARG A 53 -13.89 -3.17 17.02
CA ARG A 53 -13.95 -3.16 18.49
C ARG A 53 -15.12 -2.31 19.00
N GLN A 54 -15.36 -1.14 18.41
CA GLN A 54 -16.51 -0.30 18.77
C GLN A 54 -17.85 -0.94 18.39
N TRP A 55 -17.91 -1.65 17.27
CA TRP A 55 -19.11 -2.36 16.82
C TRP A 55 -19.45 -3.54 17.75
N ASN A 56 -18.45 -4.33 18.14
CA ASN A 56 -18.64 -5.47 19.06
C ASN A 56 -18.98 -5.07 20.51
N GLN A 57 -18.81 -3.81 20.90
CA GLN A 57 -19.26 -3.30 22.20
C GLN A 57 -20.75 -2.92 22.21
N ARG A 58 -21.43 -2.86 21.06
CA ARG A 58 -22.87 -2.57 21.03
C ARG A 58 -23.69 -3.83 21.31
N LYS A 59 -24.69 -3.72 22.19
CA LYS A 59 -25.58 -4.83 22.59
C LYS A 59 -26.72 -5.14 21.61
N GLU A 60 -26.90 -4.35 20.55
CA GLU A 60 -28.03 -4.43 19.62
C GLU A 60 -27.53 -4.52 18.17
N PHE A 61 -27.64 -5.71 17.57
CA PHE A 61 -27.22 -5.99 16.19
C PHE A 61 -28.40 -6.24 15.24
N SER A 62 -29.64 -6.31 15.76
CA SER A 62 -30.80 -6.81 15.01
C SER A 62 -31.77 -5.72 14.53
N SER A 63 -31.52 -4.44 14.82
CA SER A 63 -32.41 -3.37 14.38
C SER A 63 -32.15 -2.95 12.93
N TRP A 64 -33.19 -2.55 12.21
CA TRP A 64 -33.10 -1.99 10.84
C TRP A 64 -32.12 -0.80 10.76
N THR A 65 -32.06 0.01 11.82
CA THR A 65 -31.14 1.15 11.95
C THR A 65 -29.67 0.72 11.93
N SER A 66 -29.33 -0.41 12.57
CA SER A 66 -27.98 -0.99 12.54
C SER A 66 -27.56 -1.40 11.12
N HIS A 67 -28.51 -1.88 10.31
CA HIS A 67 -28.23 -2.27 8.93
C HIS A 67 -27.93 -1.06 8.03
N ARG A 68 -28.66 0.05 8.22
CA ARG A 68 -28.43 1.31 7.50
C ARG A 68 -27.09 1.97 7.87
N ILE A 69 -26.70 1.91 9.15
CA ILE A 69 -25.40 2.43 9.60
C ILE A 69 -24.25 1.64 8.95
N ARG A 70 -24.39 0.32 8.80
CA ARG A 70 -23.38 -0.53 8.16
C ARG A 70 -23.21 -0.20 6.67
N GLU A 71 -24.30 0.00 5.94
CA GLU A 71 -24.25 0.43 4.54
C GLU A 71 -23.61 1.81 4.36
N ALA A 72 -23.96 2.78 5.22
CA ALA A 72 -23.35 4.11 5.17
C ALA A 72 -21.83 4.04 5.42
N THR A 73 -21.41 3.21 6.38
CA THR A 73 -19.99 3.01 6.70
C THR A 73 -19.22 2.38 5.53
N ILE A 74 -19.83 1.42 4.83
CA ILE A 74 -19.23 0.80 3.63
C ILE A 74 -19.11 1.84 2.50
N SER A 75 -20.13 2.67 2.29
CA SER A 75 -20.10 3.71 1.25
C SER A 75 -19.04 4.78 1.50
N VAL A 76 -18.77 5.13 2.76
CA VAL A 76 -17.69 6.07 3.10
C VAL A 76 -16.32 5.44 2.87
N ALA A 77 -16.14 4.17 3.26
CA ALA A 77 -14.88 3.46 3.04
C ALA A 77 -14.55 3.27 1.55
N ASP A 78 -15.56 3.15 0.69
CA ASP A 78 -15.40 3.02 -0.76
C ASP A 78 -15.04 4.35 -1.43
N LEU A 79 -15.42 5.49 -0.85
CA LEU A 79 -15.09 6.84 -1.34
C LEU A 79 -13.67 7.29 -0.97
N GLU A 80 -13.04 6.66 0.02
CA GLU A 80 -11.69 6.99 0.48
C GLU A 80 -10.56 6.22 -0.26
N LEU A 81 -10.92 5.29 -1.15
CA LEU A 81 -10.00 4.52 -2.01
C LEU A 81 -9.75 5.20 -3.35
#